data_AF-A0A957TVD5-F1
#
_entry.id   AF-A0A957TVD5-F1
#
_cell.length_a   1.000
_cell.length_b   1.000
_cell.length_c   1.000
_cell.angle_alpha   90.00
_cell.angle_beta   90.00
_cell.angle_gamma   90.00
#
_symmetry.space_group_name_H-M   'P 1'
#
loop_
_entity.id
_entity.type
_entity.pdbx_description
1 polymer ?
#
loop_
_entity_poly.entity_id
_entity_poly.type
_entity_poly.pdbx_seq_one_letter_code
_entity_poly.pdbx_strand_id
1 'polypeptide(L)'
;GGRSETALFALALHKLRPGGRAAVLAPTGLLFNNSAAESTLRTNIVEQFHLEALVTLPDDAFQPYSQLQTHLFLVTKPSVDEGNEPNPPKESWLFHAQDDGYSSGRSRNLTEDPATPNDLSRIETVIDWWRTANGAQPWFAQSGLSLFQQASNDALDLLTIDTDQSLSLQRIDLYRPPSGAAQFLLVTAGADQQSITQRLIVPLAGEGSPEFVSDLEQLLRDRYELKAKDPLPTPIILHQGFPLHSAVVVGNGRLLGICVSKELIQNRHYELRPDSYILQPAETAEILPPLDLLNEIQENSQQLQQRVNRLLDYLEPMRRTEQPLLSPILRNESGTRMQPFGALDTDQIAVWRRIEEQITQPEDPNTPSTAKPFQPKELGGIGDADEVSSSTNATIDLLEKMGLIVPVTYAIPDNNNPTAFYRLTTEKDLW
;
A
#
# COMPACT_ATOMS: atom_id res chain seq x y z
N GLY A 1 -15.91 -36.52 -8.47
CA GLY A 1 -16.32 -35.30 -9.21
C GLY A 1 -15.63 -35.29 -10.56
N GLY A 2 -16.21 -34.63 -11.56
CA GLY A 2 -15.61 -34.54 -12.90
C GLY A 2 -14.44 -33.55 -13.02
N ARG A 3 -14.09 -32.86 -11.93
CA ARG A 3 -13.01 -31.88 -11.84
C ARG A 3 -11.74 -32.52 -11.29
N SER A 4 -10.63 -32.33 -11.99
CA SER A 4 -9.34 -32.93 -11.63
C SER A 4 -8.79 -32.36 -10.33
N GLU A 5 -9.03 -31.08 -10.04
CA GLU A 5 -8.57 -30.40 -8.82
C GLU A 5 -9.18 -31.02 -7.56
N THR A 6 -10.49 -31.30 -7.54
CA THR A 6 -11.19 -31.94 -6.42
C THR A 6 -10.67 -33.36 -6.19
N ALA A 7 -10.41 -34.09 -7.28
CA ALA A 7 -9.89 -35.46 -7.21
C ALA A 7 -8.45 -35.51 -6.70
N LEU A 8 -7.58 -34.60 -7.16
CA LEU A 8 -6.18 -34.50 -6.72
C LEU A 8 -6.09 -34.11 -5.25
N PHE A 9 -6.91 -33.17 -4.78
CA PHE A 9 -6.95 -32.80 -3.36
C PHE A 9 -7.42 -33.99 -2.51
N ALA A 10 -8.53 -34.63 -2.87
CA ALA A 10 -8.99 -35.82 -2.16
C ALA A 10 -7.94 -36.95 -2.12
N LEU A 11 -7.22 -37.16 -3.23
CA LEU A 11 -6.13 -38.14 -3.31
C LEU A 11 -4.98 -37.77 -2.36
N ALA A 12 -4.55 -36.51 -2.34
CA ALA A 12 -3.49 -36.04 -1.45
C ALA A 12 -3.84 -36.32 0.02
N LEU A 13 -5.06 -35.97 0.44
CA LEU A 13 -5.56 -36.23 1.79
C LEU A 13 -5.60 -37.72 2.12
N HIS A 14 -6.07 -38.56 1.18
CA HIS A 14 -6.16 -39.99 1.39
C HIS A 14 -4.79 -40.66 1.53
N LYS A 15 -3.77 -40.15 0.83
CA LYS A 15 -2.40 -40.68 0.85
C LYS A 15 -1.58 -40.23 2.07
N LEU A 16 -2.08 -39.30 2.89
CA LEU A 16 -1.41 -38.94 4.13
C LEU A 16 -1.35 -40.14 5.08
N ARG A 17 -0.16 -40.38 5.62
CA ARG A 17 0.02 -41.25 6.80
C ARG A 17 -0.64 -40.60 8.03
N PRO A 18 -1.02 -41.36 9.07
CA PRO A 18 -1.43 -40.78 10.35
C PRO A 18 -0.38 -39.80 10.88
N GLY A 19 -0.80 -38.63 11.35
CA GLY A 19 0.08 -37.52 11.73
C GLY A 19 0.81 -36.83 10.55
N GLY A 20 0.52 -37.24 9.31
CA GLY A 20 1.07 -36.63 8.10
C GLY A 20 0.42 -35.27 7.82
N ARG A 21 1.19 -34.35 7.23
CA ARG A 21 0.75 -33.00 6.87
C ARG A 21 0.82 -32.80 5.36
N ALA A 22 -0.13 -32.05 4.81
CA ALA A 22 -0.16 -31.64 3.41
C ALA A 22 -0.35 -30.12 3.31
N ALA A 23 0.34 -29.53 2.34
CA ALA A 23 0.11 -28.19 1.84
C ALA A 23 -0.44 -28.32 0.42
N VAL A 24 -1.69 -27.89 0.18
CA VAL A 24 -2.36 -28.07 -1.12
C VAL A 24 -2.82 -26.72 -1.65
N LEU A 25 -2.35 -26.37 -2.85
CA LEU A 25 -2.85 -25.22 -3.59
C LEU A 25 -4.14 -25.59 -4.34
N ALA A 26 -5.17 -24.78 -4.18
CA ALA A 26 -6.49 -25.03 -4.72
C ALA A 26 -7.14 -23.71 -5.20
N PRO A 27 -7.87 -23.73 -6.33
CA PRO A 27 -8.60 -22.56 -6.81
C PRO A 27 -9.82 -22.25 -5.93
N THR A 28 -10.28 -20.99 -5.95
CA THR A 28 -11.42 -20.51 -5.16
C THR A 28 -12.67 -21.37 -5.28
N GLY A 29 -12.92 -21.95 -6.46
CA GLY A 29 -14.09 -22.79 -6.72
C GLY A 29 -14.27 -23.97 -5.74
N LEU A 30 -13.19 -24.48 -5.13
CA LEU A 30 -13.30 -25.57 -4.14
C LEU A 30 -13.87 -25.11 -2.79
N LEU A 31 -13.77 -23.82 -2.46
CA LEU A 31 -14.15 -23.26 -1.16
C LEU A 31 -15.66 -23.07 -0.95
N PHE A 32 -16.43 -22.95 -2.03
CA PHE A 32 -17.86 -22.59 -1.94
C PHE A 32 -18.76 -23.32 -2.93
N ASN A 33 -18.21 -24.01 -3.94
CA ASN A 33 -19.07 -24.66 -4.93
C ASN A 33 -19.92 -25.76 -4.26
N ASN A 34 -21.20 -25.78 -4.59
CA ASN A 34 -22.21 -26.64 -3.98
C ASN A 34 -22.38 -28.00 -4.67
N SER A 35 -21.51 -28.33 -5.63
CA SER A 35 -21.47 -29.68 -6.19
C SER A 35 -21.12 -30.70 -5.12
N ALA A 36 -21.73 -31.88 -5.20
CA ALA A 36 -21.67 -32.89 -4.15
C ALA A 36 -20.22 -33.29 -3.79
N ALA A 37 -19.33 -33.39 -4.77
CA ALA A 37 -17.95 -33.80 -4.53
C ALA A 37 -17.16 -32.75 -3.72
N GLU A 38 -17.33 -31.46 -4.04
CA GLU A 38 -16.68 -30.33 -3.38
C GLU A 38 -17.24 -30.13 -1.98
N SER A 39 -18.56 -30.25 -1.81
CA SER A 39 -19.20 -30.22 -0.50
C SER A 39 -18.68 -31.35 0.40
N THR A 40 -18.68 -32.60 -0.09
CA THR A 40 -18.11 -33.74 0.65
C THR A 40 -16.63 -33.56 0.97
N LEU A 41 -15.84 -32.99 0.05
CA LEU A 41 -14.43 -32.70 0.30
C LEU A 41 -14.26 -31.70 1.45
N ARG A 42 -15.01 -30.59 1.46
CA ARG A 42 -14.94 -29.59 2.54
C ARG A 42 -15.39 -30.16 3.87
N THR A 43 -16.49 -30.92 3.90
CA THR A 43 -16.93 -31.63 5.10
C THR A 43 -15.84 -32.58 5.59
N ASN A 44 -15.22 -33.38 4.71
CA ASN A 44 -14.15 -34.29 5.12
C ASN A 44 -12.93 -33.53 5.68
N ILE A 45 -12.53 -32.41 5.06
CA ILE A 45 -11.40 -31.59 5.53
C ILE A 45 -11.63 -31.08 6.95
N VAL A 46 -12.84 -30.62 7.26
CA VAL A 46 -13.20 -30.04 8.56
C VAL A 46 -13.54 -31.10 9.62
N GLU A 47 -14.12 -32.23 9.20
CA GLU A 47 -14.57 -33.28 10.12
C GLU A 47 -13.52 -34.35 10.41
N GLN A 48 -12.80 -34.81 9.38
CA GLN A 48 -11.92 -35.97 9.45
C GLN A 48 -10.43 -35.60 9.46
N PHE A 49 -10.10 -34.41 8.97
CA PHE A 49 -8.74 -33.88 8.94
C PHE A 49 -8.65 -32.62 9.81
N HIS A 50 -7.44 -32.13 10.01
CA HIS A 50 -7.17 -31.02 10.90
C HIS A 50 -7.48 -29.65 10.27
N LEU A 51 -7.29 -29.31 9.01
CA LEU A 51 -7.29 -27.88 8.55
C LEU A 51 -6.65 -26.89 9.56
N GLU A 52 -5.33 -26.84 9.59
CA GLU A 52 -4.57 -25.91 10.43
C GLU A 52 -4.80 -24.46 9.99
N ALA A 53 -4.68 -24.22 8.68
CA ALA A 53 -4.86 -22.90 8.10
C ALA A 53 -5.34 -22.97 6.65
N LEU A 54 -6.08 -21.95 6.25
CA LEU A 54 -6.37 -21.62 4.87
C LEU A 54 -5.84 -20.21 4.58
N VAL A 55 -4.95 -20.10 3.59
CA VAL A 55 -4.36 -18.82 3.19
C VAL A 55 -4.87 -18.46 1.80
N THR A 56 -5.59 -17.34 1.67
CA THR A 56 -5.86 -16.73 0.36
C THR A 56 -4.61 -15.99 -0.10
N LEU A 57 -4.14 -16.32 -1.30
CA LEU A 57 -3.02 -15.63 -1.94
C LEU A 57 -3.52 -14.41 -2.72
N PRO A 58 -2.64 -13.44 -3.00
CA PRO A 58 -2.97 -12.30 -3.88
C PRO A 58 -3.49 -12.77 -5.24
N ASP A 59 -4.40 -11.98 -5.84
CA ASP A 59 -5.05 -12.33 -7.12
C ASP A 59 -4.07 -12.50 -8.28
N ASP A 60 -2.92 -11.83 -8.20
CA ASP A 60 -1.86 -11.87 -9.19
C ASP A 60 -0.69 -12.79 -8.81
N ALA A 61 -0.77 -13.55 -7.71
CA ALA A 61 0.30 -14.38 -7.19
C ALA A 61 0.94 -15.29 -8.26
N PHE A 62 0.11 -15.84 -9.15
CA PHE A 62 0.54 -16.75 -10.23
C PHE A 62 0.63 -16.11 -11.62
N GLN A 63 0.59 -14.78 -11.74
CA GLN A 63 0.85 -14.14 -13.02
C GLN A 63 2.32 -14.36 -13.46
N PRO A 64 2.57 -14.50 -14.77
CA PRO A 64 1.64 -14.45 -15.89
C PRO A 64 0.93 -15.79 -16.22
N TYR A 65 1.16 -16.86 -15.43
CA TYR A 65 0.66 -18.21 -15.70
C TYR A 65 -0.85 -18.37 -15.46
N SER A 66 -1.38 -17.72 -14.44
CA SER A 66 -2.80 -17.76 -14.07
C SER A 66 -3.24 -16.43 -13.47
N GLN A 67 -4.50 -16.07 -13.75
CA GLN A 67 -5.21 -14.94 -13.13
C GLN A 67 -6.25 -15.42 -12.11
N LEU A 68 -6.32 -16.73 -11.87
CA LEU A 68 -7.25 -17.28 -10.89
C LEU A 68 -6.70 -17.04 -9.49
N GLN A 69 -7.54 -16.48 -8.62
CA GLN A 69 -7.28 -16.45 -7.19
C GLN A 69 -7.15 -17.89 -6.67
N THR A 70 -6.15 -18.08 -5.81
CA THR A 70 -5.74 -19.40 -5.32
C THR A 70 -5.59 -19.36 -3.81
N HIS A 71 -5.77 -20.52 -3.20
CA HIS A 71 -5.72 -20.66 -1.76
C HIS A 71 -4.83 -21.84 -1.39
N LEU A 72 -4.04 -21.67 -0.33
CA LEU A 72 -3.19 -22.69 0.24
C LEU A 72 -3.88 -23.29 1.46
N PHE A 73 -4.12 -24.60 1.41
CA PHE A 73 -4.66 -25.38 2.52
C PHE A 73 -3.52 -26.06 3.26
N LEU A 74 -3.41 -25.83 4.55
CA LEU A 74 -2.55 -26.58 5.45
C LEU A 74 -3.40 -27.57 6.22
N VAL A 75 -3.24 -28.86 5.90
CA VAL A 75 -4.09 -29.92 6.44
C VAL A 75 -3.24 -31.01 7.06
N THR A 76 -3.58 -31.39 8.28
CA THR A 76 -2.93 -32.49 8.99
C THR A 76 -3.90 -33.65 9.15
N LYS A 77 -3.45 -34.86 8.87
CA LYS A 77 -4.21 -36.06 9.19
C LYS A 77 -4.00 -36.39 10.66
N PRO A 78 -5.06 -36.45 11.49
CA PRO A 78 -4.91 -36.73 12.90
C PRO A 78 -4.16 -38.06 13.11
N SER A 79 -3.27 -38.11 14.08
CA SER A 79 -2.74 -39.39 14.56
C SER A 79 -3.84 -40.10 15.34
N VAL A 80 -3.98 -41.40 15.12
CA VAL A 80 -4.75 -42.25 16.02
C VAL A 80 -3.72 -42.77 17.01
N ASP A 81 -3.54 -42.05 18.12
CA ASP A 81 -2.75 -42.61 19.22
C ASP A 81 -3.58 -43.72 19.87
N GLU A 82 -2.97 -44.87 20.11
CA GLU A 82 -3.62 -46.07 20.65
C GLU A 82 -4.39 -45.74 21.94
N GLY A 83 -5.71 -45.56 21.83
CA GLY A 83 -6.62 -45.40 22.96
C GLY A 83 -7.37 -44.07 23.06
N ASN A 84 -7.06 -43.05 22.25
CA ASN A 84 -7.83 -41.80 22.20
C ASN A 84 -8.48 -41.59 20.83
N GLU A 85 -9.71 -41.08 20.82
CA GLU A 85 -10.35 -40.60 19.59
C GLU A 85 -9.49 -39.51 18.94
N PRO A 86 -9.48 -39.41 17.60
CA PRO A 86 -8.84 -38.28 16.92
C PRO A 86 -9.44 -37.00 17.50
N ASN A 87 -8.61 -36.16 18.11
CA ASN A 87 -9.01 -34.87 18.63
C ASN A 87 -8.73 -33.84 17.52
N PRO A 88 -9.67 -33.59 16.57
CA PRO A 88 -9.48 -32.53 15.60
C PRO A 88 -9.25 -31.22 16.38
N PRO A 89 -8.49 -30.26 15.84
CA PRO A 89 -8.51 -28.94 16.45
C PRO A 89 -9.97 -28.46 16.49
N LYS A 90 -10.27 -27.66 17.50
CA LYS A 90 -11.56 -26.99 17.53
C LYS A 90 -11.59 -25.77 16.62
N GLU A 91 -10.46 -25.42 16.02
CA GLU A 91 -10.21 -24.13 15.40
C GLU A 91 -9.34 -24.25 14.15
N SER A 92 -9.56 -23.33 13.21
CA SER A 92 -8.83 -23.22 11.96
C SER A 92 -8.50 -21.76 11.69
N TRP A 93 -7.28 -21.49 11.23
CA TRP A 93 -6.90 -20.15 10.81
C TRP A 93 -7.36 -19.84 9.38
N LEU A 94 -7.93 -18.67 9.18
CA LEU A 94 -8.23 -18.11 7.85
C LEU A 94 -7.40 -16.85 7.66
N PHE A 95 -6.52 -16.85 6.67
CA PHE A 95 -5.64 -15.72 6.34
C PHE A 95 -5.97 -15.16 4.95
N HIS A 96 -5.77 -13.85 4.80
CA HIS A 96 -5.86 -13.15 3.53
C HIS A 96 -4.56 -12.37 3.27
N ALA A 97 -3.66 -12.97 2.50
CA ALA A 97 -2.41 -12.34 2.10
C ALA A 97 -2.67 -11.38 0.94
N GLN A 98 -2.26 -10.12 1.09
CA GLN A 98 -2.36 -9.09 0.05
C GLN A 98 -1.00 -8.87 -0.63
N ASP A 99 0.07 -9.02 0.12
CA ASP A 99 1.44 -8.83 -0.37
C ASP A 99 2.25 -10.11 -0.18
N ASP A 100 2.75 -10.66 -1.28
CA ASP A 100 3.68 -11.79 -1.30
C ASP A 100 5.13 -11.38 -1.62
N GLY A 101 5.41 -10.07 -1.68
CA GLY A 101 6.75 -9.50 -1.83
C GLY A 101 7.27 -9.47 -3.26
N TYR A 102 6.47 -9.86 -4.26
CA TYR A 102 6.81 -9.75 -5.68
C TYR A 102 6.18 -8.50 -6.31
N SER A 103 6.78 -7.99 -7.39
CA SER A 103 6.22 -6.90 -8.18
C SER A 103 4.82 -7.26 -8.69
N SER A 104 3.83 -6.38 -8.63
CA SER A 104 2.49 -6.74 -9.10
C SER A 104 2.42 -6.93 -10.64
N GLY A 105 1.50 -7.79 -11.09
CA GLY A 105 1.15 -7.95 -12.50
C GLY A 105 2.03 -8.90 -13.32
N ARG A 106 2.17 -8.64 -14.63
CA ARG A 106 2.76 -9.60 -15.58
C ARG A 106 4.29 -9.66 -15.57
N SER A 107 4.96 -8.69 -14.94
CA SER A 107 6.42 -8.63 -14.83
C SER A 107 6.97 -9.45 -13.65
N ARG A 108 6.12 -10.22 -12.98
CA ARG A 108 6.48 -11.09 -11.85
C ARG A 108 7.55 -12.09 -12.24
N ASN A 109 8.62 -12.14 -11.44
CA ASN A 109 9.64 -13.17 -11.52
C ASN A 109 9.56 -14.08 -10.30
N LEU A 110 8.88 -15.23 -10.43
CA LEU A 110 8.72 -16.22 -9.36
C LEU A 110 9.93 -17.17 -9.18
N THR A 111 11.06 -16.87 -9.85
CA THR A 111 12.28 -17.70 -9.74
C THR A 111 13.27 -17.20 -8.70
N GLU A 112 13.06 -15.99 -8.17
CA GLU A 112 13.88 -15.36 -7.15
C GLU A 112 13.05 -15.16 -5.89
N ASP A 113 13.66 -15.33 -4.72
CA ASP A 113 12.96 -15.09 -3.46
C ASP A 113 12.69 -13.59 -3.27
N PRO A 114 11.53 -13.21 -2.70
CA PRO A 114 11.19 -11.81 -2.49
C PRO A 114 12.15 -11.15 -1.50
N ALA A 115 12.64 -9.95 -1.84
CA ALA A 115 13.65 -9.25 -1.06
C ALA A 115 13.09 -8.57 0.21
N THR A 116 11.77 -8.38 0.31
CA THR A 116 11.10 -7.66 1.40
C THR A 116 10.23 -8.60 2.24
N PRO A 117 10.11 -8.38 3.57
CA PRO A 117 9.14 -9.08 4.41
C PRO A 117 7.72 -8.91 3.87
N ASN A 118 7.01 -10.02 3.74
CA ASN A 118 5.69 -10.09 3.12
C ASN A 118 4.68 -10.79 4.05
N ASP A 119 3.41 -10.84 3.64
CA ASP A 119 2.36 -11.45 4.45
C ASP A 119 2.56 -12.95 4.65
N LEU A 120 3.16 -13.66 3.69
CA LEU A 120 3.40 -15.10 3.80
C LEU A 120 4.40 -15.41 4.92
N SER A 121 5.47 -14.61 5.05
CA SER A 121 6.43 -14.73 6.15
C SER A 121 5.82 -14.43 7.53
N ARG A 122 4.89 -13.46 7.58
CA ARG A 122 4.10 -13.15 8.79
C ARG A 122 3.19 -14.32 9.16
N ILE A 123 2.47 -14.88 8.17
CA ILE A 123 1.59 -16.04 8.36
C ILE A 123 2.37 -17.26 8.84
N GLU A 124 3.56 -17.53 8.27
CA GLU A 124 4.45 -18.59 8.75
C GLU A 124 4.79 -18.39 10.24
N THR A 125 5.12 -17.17 10.63
CA THR A 125 5.41 -16.84 12.04
C THR A 125 4.22 -17.10 12.96
N VAL A 126 3.00 -16.74 12.55
CA VAL A 126 1.76 -17.04 13.31
C VAL A 126 1.55 -18.54 13.44
N ILE A 127 1.71 -19.29 12.35
CA ILE A 127 1.47 -20.74 12.34
C ILE A 127 2.51 -21.47 13.19
N ASP A 128 3.78 -21.06 13.13
CA ASP A 128 4.82 -21.64 13.94
C ASP A 128 4.65 -21.29 15.42
N TRP A 129 4.26 -20.05 15.72
CA TRP A 129 3.82 -19.68 17.07
C TRP A 129 2.67 -20.58 17.52
N TRP A 130 1.61 -20.75 16.72
CA TRP A 130 0.45 -21.58 17.05
C TRP A 130 0.83 -23.04 17.34
N ARG A 131 1.74 -23.61 16.53
CA ARG A 131 2.24 -24.98 16.72
C ARG A 131 3.13 -25.13 17.96
N THR A 132 3.80 -24.07 18.38
CA THR A 132 4.80 -24.09 19.46
C THR A 132 4.33 -23.38 20.73
N ALA A 133 3.10 -22.86 20.77
CA ALA A 133 2.52 -21.94 21.76
C ALA A 133 2.57 -22.39 23.23
N ASN A 134 3.16 -23.55 23.54
CA ASN A 134 3.57 -23.91 24.89
C ASN A 134 4.81 -23.13 25.41
N GLY A 135 5.43 -22.22 24.62
CA GLY A 135 6.68 -21.55 25.00
C GLY A 135 6.79 -20.02 24.83
N ALA A 136 5.90 -19.38 24.08
CA ALA A 136 6.03 -17.93 23.82
C ALA A 136 5.44 -17.12 25.00
N GLN A 137 6.21 -16.16 25.51
CA GLN A 137 5.71 -15.22 26.53
C GLN A 137 4.93 -14.10 25.85
N PRO A 138 3.69 -13.82 26.28
CA PRO A 138 2.90 -12.72 25.72
C PRO A 138 3.52 -11.37 26.12
N TRP A 139 3.41 -10.40 25.22
CA TRP A 139 3.76 -9.00 25.50
C TRP A 139 2.81 -8.40 26.56
N PHE A 140 1.54 -8.79 26.51
CA PHE A 140 0.53 -8.42 27.49
C PHE A 140 -0.38 -9.62 27.75
N ALA A 141 -0.64 -9.93 29.02
CA ALA A 141 -1.61 -10.96 29.40
C ALA A 141 -2.37 -10.54 30.65
N GLN A 142 -3.66 -10.26 30.51
CA GLN A 142 -4.51 -9.89 31.63
C GLN A 142 -5.98 -10.21 31.32
N SER A 143 -6.72 -10.64 32.33
CA SER A 143 -8.17 -10.85 32.28
C SER A 143 -8.64 -11.80 31.16
N GLY A 144 -7.81 -12.75 30.74
CA GLY A 144 -8.12 -13.72 29.69
C GLY A 144 -7.79 -13.28 28.26
N LEU A 145 -7.19 -12.09 28.10
CA LEU A 145 -6.64 -11.59 26.83
C LEU A 145 -5.11 -11.68 26.85
N SER A 146 -4.54 -12.26 25.79
CA SER A 146 -3.10 -12.33 25.57
C SER A 146 -2.75 -11.67 24.23
N LEU A 147 -1.73 -10.81 24.24
CA LEU A 147 -1.22 -10.14 23.05
C LEU A 147 0.22 -10.58 22.81
N PHE A 148 0.51 -10.97 21.58
CA PHE A 148 1.85 -11.29 21.12
C PHE A 148 2.23 -10.27 20.05
N GLN A 149 3.33 -9.56 20.29
CA GLN A 149 3.85 -8.55 19.38
C GLN A 149 5.16 -9.04 18.78
N GLN A 150 5.32 -8.80 17.49
CA GLN A 150 6.60 -8.82 16.80
C GLN A 150 6.89 -7.42 16.26
N ALA A 151 8.06 -6.89 16.60
CA ALA A 151 8.52 -5.59 16.13
C ALA A 151 9.67 -5.78 15.13
N SER A 152 9.71 -4.91 14.12
CA SER A 152 10.80 -4.80 13.16
C SER A 152 11.20 -3.33 13.05
N ASN A 153 12.48 -3.00 13.27
CA ASN A 153 13.00 -1.63 13.27
C ASN A 153 12.18 -0.65 14.15
N ASP A 154 11.88 -1.03 15.39
CA ASP A 154 11.09 -0.25 16.37
C ASP A 154 9.64 0.07 15.98
N ALA A 155 9.14 -0.47 14.87
CA ALA A 155 7.73 -0.45 14.50
C ALA A 155 7.08 -1.81 14.76
N LEU A 156 5.81 -1.80 15.16
CA LEU A 156 5.02 -3.04 15.24
C LEU A 156 4.87 -3.60 13.83
N ASP A 157 5.26 -4.86 13.63
CA ASP A 157 5.13 -5.56 12.34
C ASP A 157 3.90 -6.48 12.38
N LEU A 158 3.74 -7.21 13.48
CA LEU A 158 2.66 -8.19 13.66
C LEU A 158 2.14 -8.17 15.09
N LEU A 159 0.82 -8.20 15.24
CA LEU A 159 0.12 -8.32 16.52
C LEU A 159 -0.86 -9.49 16.43
N THR A 160 -0.64 -10.50 17.26
CA THR A 160 -1.60 -11.58 17.49
C THR A 160 -2.37 -11.30 18.77
N ILE A 161 -3.69 -11.25 18.66
CA ILE A 161 -4.64 -11.11 19.76
C ILE A 161 -5.21 -12.50 20.00
N ASP A 162 -5.09 -13.01 21.22
CA ASP A 162 -5.56 -14.32 21.61
C ASP A 162 -6.44 -14.22 22.87
N THR A 163 -7.51 -15.00 22.92
CA THR A 163 -8.36 -15.13 24.11
C THR A 163 -8.27 -16.53 24.70
N ASP A 164 -8.40 -16.61 26.02
CA ASP A 164 -8.61 -17.89 26.67
C ASP A 164 -10.01 -18.45 26.40
N GLN A 165 -10.30 -19.65 26.93
CA GLN A 165 -11.60 -20.31 26.74
C GLN A 165 -12.78 -19.60 27.43
N SER A 166 -12.52 -18.59 28.26
CA SER A 166 -13.56 -17.83 28.98
C SER A 166 -14.04 -16.59 28.23
N LEU A 167 -13.29 -16.16 27.21
CA LEU A 167 -13.57 -14.97 26.43
C LEU A 167 -13.61 -15.26 24.94
N SER A 168 -14.39 -14.44 24.23
CA SER A 168 -14.37 -14.37 22.78
C SER A 168 -14.20 -12.92 22.32
N LEU A 169 -13.41 -12.73 21.27
CA LEU A 169 -13.29 -11.47 20.54
C LEU A 169 -14.58 -11.22 19.76
N GLN A 170 -15.27 -10.15 20.12
CA GLN A 170 -16.55 -9.79 19.51
C GLN A 170 -16.38 -8.75 18.41
N ARG A 171 -15.43 -7.83 18.62
CA ARG A 171 -15.20 -6.70 17.74
C ARG A 171 -13.76 -6.20 17.82
N ILE A 172 -13.21 -5.85 16.66
CA ILE A 172 -11.91 -5.20 16.53
C ILE A 172 -12.11 -3.97 15.66
N ASP A 173 -11.83 -2.80 16.23
CA ASP A 173 -11.97 -1.51 15.58
C ASP A 173 -10.60 -0.82 15.49
N LEU A 174 -10.28 -0.21 14.36
CA LEU A 174 -9.09 0.62 14.16
C LEU A 174 -9.49 2.09 14.22
N TYR A 175 -8.79 2.85 15.06
CA TYR A 175 -8.93 4.30 15.18
C TYR A 175 -7.67 5.00 14.67
N ARG A 176 -7.88 5.95 13.76
CA ARG A 176 -6.85 6.83 13.21
C ARG A 176 -7.09 8.27 13.67
N PRO A 177 -6.41 8.74 14.74
CA PRO A 177 -6.56 10.12 15.18
C PRO A 177 -5.87 11.09 14.22
N PRO A 178 -6.42 12.31 14.02
CA PRO A 178 -5.82 13.32 13.16
C PRO A 178 -4.51 13.86 13.78
N SER A 179 -3.43 13.85 12.99
CA SER A 179 -2.12 14.49 13.23
C SER A 179 -1.57 14.51 14.67
N GLY A 180 -0.61 13.62 14.98
CA GLY A 180 0.27 13.69 16.16
C GLY A 180 0.07 12.56 17.19
N ALA A 181 -1.11 11.96 17.25
CA ALA A 181 -1.40 10.82 18.12
C ALA A 181 -1.20 9.47 17.39
N ALA A 182 -0.75 8.45 18.13
CA ALA A 182 -0.55 7.11 17.58
C ALA A 182 -1.89 6.42 17.26
N GLN A 183 -1.92 5.70 16.13
CA GLN A 183 -3.02 4.80 15.79
C GLN A 183 -3.17 3.71 16.85
N PHE A 184 -4.41 3.28 17.09
CA PHE A 184 -4.68 2.23 18.06
C PHE A 184 -5.85 1.35 17.64
N LEU A 185 -5.80 0.10 18.10
CA LEU A 185 -6.89 -0.84 18.01
C LEU A 185 -7.72 -0.78 19.29
N LEU A 186 -9.04 -0.85 19.14
CA LEU A 186 -9.97 -1.13 20.22
C LEU A 186 -10.46 -2.57 20.07
N VAL A 187 -10.01 -3.43 20.98
CA VAL A 187 -10.40 -4.83 21.06
C VAL A 187 -11.53 -4.97 22.07
N THR A 188 -12.69 -5.43 21.62
CA THR A 188 -13.83 -5.72 22.49
C THR A 188 -13.97 -7.23 22.64
N ALA A 189 -13.84 -7.70 23.88
CA ALA A 189 -13.99 -9.10 24.25
C ALA A 189 -15.13 -9.27 25.26
N GLY A 190 -15.79 -10.42 25.20
CA GLY A 190 -16.81 -10.77 26.17
C GLY A 190 -17.05 -12.28 26.29
N ALA A 191 -17.64 -12.67 27.41
CA ALA A 191 -17.96 -14.07 27.70
C ALA A 191 -19.11 -14.60 26.82
N ASP A 192 -20.11 -13.77 26.52
CA ASP A 192 -21.25 -14.11 25.65
C ASP A 192 -21.48 -13.02 24.60
N GLN A 193 -22.11 -13.37 23.45
CA GLN A 193 -22.41 -12.46 22.33
C GLN A 193 -23.15 -11.15 22.70
N GLN A 194 -23.76 -11.08 23.89
CA GLN A 194 -24.57 -9.94 24.35
C GLN A 194 -23.99 -9.18 25.54
N SER A 195 -22.95 -9.71 26.21
CA SER A 195 -22.31 -9.08 27.36
C SER A 195 -20.94 -8.52 26.97
N ILE A 196 -20.90 -7.24 26.57
CA ILE A 196 -19.62 -6.52 26.44
C ILE A 196 -18.99 -6.48 27.83
N THR A 197 -17.93 -7.25 28.04
CA THR A 197 -17.33 -7.37 29.37
C THR A 197 -16.07 -6.53 29.47
N GLN A 198 -15.26 -6.45 28.40
CA GLN A 198 -13.96 -5.80 28.44
C GLN A 198 -13.63 -5.09 27.11
N ARG A 199 -13.02 -3.91 27.23
CA ARG A 199 -12.48 -3.13 26.09
C ARG A 199 -11.01 -2.85 26.37
N LEU A 200 -10.15 -3.27 25.45
CA LEU A 200 -8.70 -3.10 25.53
C LEU A 200 -8.23 -2.23 24.37
N ILE A 201 -7.47 -1.18 24.68
CA ILE A 201 -6.79 -0.39 23.66
C ILE A 201 -5.39 -0.96 23.45
N VAL A 202 -5.02 -1.16 22.19
CA VAL A 202 -3.68 -1.61 21.79
C VAL A 202 -3.06 -0.58 20.85
N PRO A 203 -1.99 0.12 21.25
CA PRO A 203 -1.31 1.07 20.36
C PRO A 203 -0.56 0.34 19.24
N LEU A 204 -0.57 0.89 18.02
CA LEU A 204 0.10 0.32 16.84
C LEU A 204 1.47 0.95 16.54
N ALA A 205 1.78 2.13 17.06
CA ALA A 205 3.06 2.81 16.83
C ALA A 205 3.52 3.59 18.07
N GLY A 206 4.75 3.36 18.53
CA GLY A 206 5.39 4.16 19.59
C GLY A 206 4.79 4.02 21.00
N GLU A 207 5.57 4.42 22.00
CA GLU A 207 5.40 4.20 23.45
C GLU A 207 3.96 4.19 23.97
N GLY A 208 3.51 3.04 24.46
CA GLY A 208 2.26 2.85 25.17
C GLY A 208 2.02 1.37 25.49
N SER A 209 1.55 1.07 26.70
CA SER A 209 1.10 -0.28 27.05
C SER A 209 -0.38 -0.46 26.71
N PRO A 210 -0.84 -1.70 26.44
CA PRO A 210 -2.25 -1.99 26.31
C PRO A 210 -3.01 -1.63 27.60
N GLU A 211 -4.14 -0.95 27.48
CA GLU A 211 -4.90 -0.43 28.62
C GLU A 211 -6.40 -0.74 28.50
N PHE A 212 -6.99 -1.17 29.62
CA PHE A 212 -8.43 -1.40 29.70
C PHE A 212 -9.19 -0.09 29.83
N VAL A 213 -10.32 0.02 29.11
CA VAL A 213 -11.11 1.24 29.04
C VAL A 213 -12.50 1.02 29.61
N SER A 214 -12.84 1.81 30.63
CA SER A 214 -14.20 1.85 31.19
C SER A 214 -15.12 2.82 30.42
N ASP A 215 -14.63 4.01 30.09
CA ASP A 215 -15.37 5.04 29.35
C ASP A 215 -14.71 5.31 27.99
N LEU A 216 -15.32 4.77 26.93
CA LEU A 216 -14.82 4.91 25.57
C LEU A 216 -15.07 6.32 25.01
N GLU A 217 -16.19 6.96 25.38
CA GLU A 217 -16.55 8.26 24.81
C GLU A 217 -15.57 9.33 25.29
N GLN A 218 -15.29 9.35 26.60
CA GLN A 218 -14.33 10.30 27.16
C GLN A 218 -12.94 10.11 26.54
N LEU A 219 -12.48 8.86 26.42
CA LEU A 219 -11.17 8.56 25.83
C LEU A 219 -11.06 9.01 24.38
N LEU A 220 -12.09 8.73 23.56
CA LEU A 220 -12.10 9.17 22.16
C LEU A 220 -12.11 10.69 22.07
N ARG A 221 -12.86 11.38 22.93
CA ARG A 221 -12.85 12.85 22.96
C ARG A 221 -11.49 13.41 23.35
N ASP A 222 -10.81 12.81 24.33
CA ASP A 222 -9.48 13.24 24.76
C ASP A 222 -8.42 12.99 23.67
N ARG A 223 -8.43 11.81 23.02
CA ARG A 223 -7.44 11.46 21.98
C ARG A 223 -7.64 12.17 20.64
N TYR A 224 -8.88 12.54 20.31
CA TYR A 224 -9.23 13.27 19.08
C TYR A 224 -9.41 14.79 19.31
N GLU A 225 -9.12 15.27 20.53
CA GLU A 225 -9.27 16.69 20.93
C GLU A 225 -10.66 17.27 20.63
N LEU A 226 -11.71 16.46 20.81
CA LEU A 226 -13.09 16.81 20.45
C LEU A 226 -13.79 17.60 21.55
N LYS A 227 -14.59 18.59 21.17
CA LYS A 227 -15.48 19.29 22.10
C LYS A 227 -16.70 18.41 22.41
N ALA A 228 -17.38 18.68 23.51
CA ALA A 228 -18.52 17.89 23.99
C ALA A 228 -19.68 17.73 22.98
N LYS A 229 -19.80 18.63 21.99
CA LYS A 229 -20.85 18.60 20.96
C LYS A 229 -20.40 18.02 19.63
N ASP A 230 -19.10 17.78 19.46
CA ASP A 230 -18.58 17.26 18.20
C ASP A 230 -18.93 15.77 18.08
N PRO A 231 -19.27 15.30 16.87
CA PRO A 231 -19.55 13.89 16.63
C PRO A 231 -18.31 13.03 16.91
N LEU A 232 -18.53 11.84 17.45
CA LEU A 232 -17.45 10.87 17.66
C LEU A 232 -16.92 10.36 16.32
N PRO A 233 -15.62 10.01 16.26
CA PRO A 233 -15.03 9.48 15.04
C PRO A 233 -15.60 8.10 14.75
N THR A 234 -15.82 7.83 13.47
CA THR A 234 -16.24 6.49 13.03
C THR A 234 -15.00 5.60 12.95
N PRO A 235 -14.97 4.43 13.61
CA PRO A 235 -13.85 3.51 13.47
C PRO A 235 -13.88 2.77 12.14
N ILE A 236 -12.71 2.31 11.71
CA ILE A 236 -12.57 1.29 10.68
C ILE A 236 -12.81 -0.06 11.34
N ILE A 237 -13.93 -0.70 11.01
CA ILE A 237 -14.31 -1.99 11.59
C ILE A 237 -13.49 -3.08 10.90
N LEU A 238 -12.57 -3.71 11.64
CA LEU A 238 -11.76 -4.82 11.13
C LEU A 238 -12.48 -6.17 11.31
N HIS A 239 -13.19 -6.34 12.43
CA HIS A 239 -13.97 -7.55 12.70
C HIS A 239 -15.23 -7.21 13.49
N GLN A 240 -16.37 -7.79 13.09
CA GLN A 240 -17.63 -7.72 13.82
C GLN A 240 -18.55 -8.89 13.40
N GLY A 241 -19.39 -9.35 14.33
CA GLY A 241 -20.61 -10.09 14.01
C GLY A 241 -20.63 -11.55 14.49
N PHE A 242 -19.47 -12.12 14.80
CA PHE A 242 -19.39 -13.44 15.43
C PHE A 242 -18.17 -13.52 16.37
N PRO A 243 -18.25 -14.36 17.42
CA PRO A 243 -17.14 -14.54 18.35
C PRO A 243 -15.95 -15.24 17.68
N LEU A 244 -14.75 -14.72 17.91
CA LEU A 244 -13.47 -15.33 17.54
C LEU A 244 -12.66 -15.64 18.79
N HIS A 245 -11.73 -16.60 18.70
CA HIS A 245 -10.74 -16.81 19.76
C HIS A 245 -9.49 -15.95 19.53
N SER A 246 -9.00 -15.94 18.29
CA SER A 246 -7.76 -15.24 17.96
C SER A 246 -7.87 -14.46 16.65
N ALA A 247 -7.12 -13.38 16.56
CA ALA A 247 -7.05 -12.52 15.38
C ALA A 247 -5.63 -11.97 15.23
N VAL A 248 -5.22 -11.73 13.99
CA VAL A 248 -3.88 -11.21 13.66
C VAL A 248 -4.01 -9.93 12.86
N VAL A 249 -3.32 -8.89 13.33
CA VAL A 249 -3.28 -7.56 12.72
C VAL A 249 -1.83 -7.20 12.38
N VAL A 250 -1.62 -6.63 11.19
CA VAL A 250 -0.32 -6.13 10.73
C VAL A 250 -0.11 -4.70 11.25
N GLY A 251 1.14 -4.25 11.38
CA GLY A 251 1.51 -2.90 11.85
C GLY A 251 0.78 -1.72 11.21
N ASN A 252 0.34 -1.85 9.98
CA ASN A 252 -0.45 -0.82 9.28
C ASN A 252 -1.96 -0.82 9.65
N GLY A 253 -2.37 -1.61 10.64
CA GLY A 253 -3.76 -1.72 11.11
C GLY A 253 -4.65 -2.61 10.23
N ARG A 254 -4.09 -3.42 9.33
CA ARG A 254 -4.87 -4.36 8.51
C ARG A 254 -5.02 -5.71 9.20
N LEU A 255 -6.22 -6.29 9.16
CA LEU A 255 -6.46 -7.67 9.59
C LEU A 255 -5.83 -8.66 8.59
N LEU A 256 -4.85 -9.45 9.04
CA LEU A 256 -4.17 -10.47 8.25
C LEU A 256 -4.94 -11.80 8.26
N GLY A 257 -5.51 -12.15 9.40
CA GLY A 257 -6.25 -13.39 9.56
C GLY A 257 -6.95 -13.52 10.90
N ILE A 258 -7.82 -14.54 10.97
CA ILE A 258 -8.68 -14.83 12.11
C ILE A 258 -8.70 -16.33 12.38
N CYS A 259 -8.83 -16.72 13.64
CA CYS A 259 -8.96 -18.12 14.05
C CYS A 259 -10.43 -18.40 14.33
N VAL A 260 -11.05 -19.24 13.50
CA VAL A 260 -12.48 -19.55 13.55
C VAL A 260 -12.71 -20.93 14.14
N SER A 261 -13.78 -21.08 14.91
CA SER A 261 -14.15 -22.38 15.46
C SER A 261 -14.75 -23.30 14.39
N LYS A 262 -14.56 -24.61 14.58
CA LYS A 262 -15.16 -25.65 13.75
C LYS A 262 -16.69 -25.54 13.71
N GLU A 263 -17.31 -25.25 14.85
CA GLU A 263 -18.76 -25.06 14.96
C GLU A 263 -19.27 -23.92 14.06
N LEU A 264 -18.52 -22.81 13.98
CA LEU A 264 -18.86 -21.71 13.09
C LEU A 264 -18.81 -22.13 11.62
N ILE A 265 -17.80 -22.91 11.23
CA ILE A 265 -17.67 -23.44 9.86
C ILE A 265 -18.83 -24.40 9.55
N GLN A 266 -19.18 -25.29 10.49
CA GLN A 266 -20.32 -26.21 10.35
C GLN A 266 -21.65 -25.46 10.18
N ASN A 267 -21.90 -24.44 11.00
CA ASN A 267 -23.12 -23.61 10.94
C ASN A 267 -23.24 -22.86 9.61
N ARG A 268 -22.11 -22.61 8.94
CA ARG A 268 -22.03 -22.02 7.60
C ARG A 268 -21.91 -23.05 6.49
N HIS A 269 -22.38 -24.28 6.73
CA HIS A 269 -22.43 -25.35 5.71
C HIS A 269 -21.06 -25.68 5.10
N TYR A 270 -19.99 -25.61 5.91
CA TYR A 270 -18.62 -25.86 5.49
C TYR A 270 -18.13 -24.93 4.38
N GLU A 271 -18.66 -23.71 4.31
CA GLU A 271 -18.09 -22.67 3.47
C GLU A 271 -16.72 -22.26 4.00
N LEU A 272 -15.69 -22.21 3.16
CA LEU A 272 -14.33 -21.92 3.60
C LEU A 272 -13.78 -20.62 3.01
N ARG A 273 -14.59 -19.81 2.33
CA ARG A 273 -14.13 -18.54 1.73
C ARG A 273 -13.73 -17.55 2.81
N PRO A 274 -12.47 -17.10 2.90
CA PRO A 274 -12.06 -16.16 3.94
C PRO A 274 -12.85 -14.85 3.92
N ASP A 275 -13.24 -14.34 2.73
CA ASP A 275 -14.03 -13.10 2.59
C ASP A 275 -15.44 -13.19 3.21
N SER A 276 -15.94 -14.41 3.46
CA SER A 276 -17.21 -14.58 4.18
C SER A 276 -17.04 -14.38 5.70
N TYR A 277 -15.82 -14.54 6.22
CA TYR A 277 -15.50 -14.45 7.63
C TYR A 277 -14.78 -13.14 7.97
N ILE A 278 -13.82 -12.74 7.13
CA ILE A 278 -13.08 -11.49 7.24
C ILE A 278 -13.93 -10.43 6.55
N LEU A 279 -14.45 -9.48 7.33
CA LEU A 279 -15.01 -8.27 6.77
C LEU A 279 -13.86 -7.52 6.13
N GLN A 280 -13.79 -7.52 4.80
CA GLN A 280 -13.03 -6.48 4.14
C GLN A 280 -13.71 -5.17 4.54
N PRO A 281 -12.97 -4.19 5.10
CA PRO A 281 -13.54 -2.88 5.33
C PRO A 281 -14.19 -2.50 4.02
N ALA A 282 -15.49 -2.20 4.04
CA ALA A 282 -16.05 -1.52 2.89
C ALA A 282 -15.10 -0.34 2.64
N GLU A 283 -14.75 -0.09 1.39
CA GLU A 283 -14.46 1.28 0.99
C GLU A 283 -15.77 2.08 1.19
N THR A 284 -16.26 2.17 2.43
CA THR A 284 -16.59 3.46 2.98
C THR A 284 -15.38 4.29 2.61
N ALA A 285 -15.52 5.03 1.51
CA ALA A 285 -15.06 6.38 1.49
C ALA A 285 -15.51 6.94 2.84
N GLU A 286 -14.67 6.78 3.86
CA GLU A 286 -14.57 7.77 4.89
C GLU A 286 -14.51 9.03 4.05
N ILE A 287 -15.57 9.81 4.14
CA ILE A 287 -15.47 11.22 3.82
C ILE A 287 -14.56 11.73 4.93
N LEU A 288 -13.28 11.36 4.88
CA LEU A 288 -12.18 12.18 5.31
C LEU A 288 -12.64 13.57 4.83
N PRO A 289 -12.79 14.53 5.76
CA PRO A 289 -13.12 15.89 5.40
C PRO A 289 -12.31 16.22 4.15
N PRO A 290 -12.89 16.82 3.10
CA PRO A 290 -12.19 16.97 1.81
C PRO A 290 -10.78 17.52 1.98
N LEU A 291 -10.55 18.33 3.01
CA LEU A 291 -9.25 18.80 3.45
C LEU A 291 -8.27 17.70 3.91
N ASP A 292 -8.68 16.76 4.76
CA ASP A 292 -7.82 15.68 5.26
C ASP A 292 -7.50 14.66 4.16
N LEU A 293 -8.48 14.36 3.30
CA LEU A 293 -8.24 13.53 2.11
C LEU A 293 -7.30 14.22 1.13
N LEU A 294 -7.44 15.54 0.94
CA LEU A 294 -6.53 16.33 0.11
C LEU A 294 -5.14 16.42 0.74
N ASN A 295 -5.03 16.55 2.06
CA ASN A 295 -3.76 16.55 2.78
C ASN A 295 -3.08 15.19 2.68
N GLU A 296 -3.81 14.09 2.88
CA GLU A 296 -3.28 12.72 2.75
C GLU A 296 -2.88 12.41 1.30
N ILE A 297 -3.68 12.82 0.31
CA ILE A 297 -3.30 12.73 -1.12
C ILE A 297 -2.06 13.56 -1.38
N GLN A 298 -1.96 14.77 -0.83
CA GLN A 298 -0.81 15.64 -1.02
C GLN A 298 0.45 15.05 -0.36
N GLU A 299 0.36 14.54 0.85
CA GLU A 299 1.46 13.90 1.58
C GLU A 299 1.89 12.61 0.89
N ASN A 300 0.95 11.74 0.50
CA ASN A 300 1.24 10.53 -0.27
C ASN A 300 1.83 10.86 -1.64
N SER A 301 1.33 11.91 -2.32
CA SER A 301 1.89 12.40 -3.58
C SER A 301 3.31 12.95 -3.40
N GLN A 302 3.58 13.69 -2.33
CA GLN A 302 4.93 14.20 -2.01
C GLN A 302 5.88 13.07 -1.62
N GLN A 303 5.44 12.10 -0.82
CA GLN A 303 6.24 10.93 -0.45
C GLN A 303 6.49 10.03 -1.66
N LEU A 304 5.50 9.84 -2.52
CA LEU A 304 5.64 9.13 -3.79
C LEU A 304 6.59 9.89 -4.71
N GLN A 305 6.45 11.21 -4.86
CA GLN A 305 7.37 12.04 -5.63
C GLN A 305 8.78 11.98 -5.06
N GLN A 306 8.96 12.03 -3.74
CA GLN A 306 10.28 11.89 -3.13
C GLN A 306 10.86 10.49 -3.31
N ARG A 307 10.04 9.43 -3.27
CA ARG A 307 10.46 8.05 -3.56
C ARG A 307 10.79 7.86 -5.03
N VAL A 308 9.98 8.43 -5.92
CA VAL A 308 10.18 8.44 -7.37
C VAL A 308 11.44 9.23 -7.72
N ASN A 309 11.66 10.40 -7.11
CA ASN A 309 12.87 11.21 -7.29
C ASN A 309 14.11 10.51 -6.71
N ARG A 310 13.98 9.80 -5.58
CA ARG A 310 15.06 8.97 -5.02
C ARG A 310 15.35 7.71 -5.84
N LEU A 311 14.33 7.15 -6.50
CA LEU A 311 14.46 5.94 -7.33
C LEU A 311 14.93 6.26 -8.76
N LEU A 312 14.58 7.43 -9.28
CA LEU A 312 14.98 7.86 -10.61
C LEU A 312 16.34 8.56 -10.61
N ASP A 313 16.77 9.16 -9.50
CA ASP A 313 17.91 10.11 -9.35
C ASP A 313 17.89 11.31 -10.32
N TYR A 314 17.13 11.21 -11.41
CA TYR A 314 16.77 12.16 -12.43
C TYR A 314 15.60 11.53 -13.19
N LEU A 315 14.47 12.23 -13.27
CA LEU A 315 13.50 12.27 -14.40
C LEU A 315 12.11 12.65 -13.86
N GLU A 316 11.65 13.84 -14.23
CA GLU A 316 10.35 14.40 -13.85
C GLU A 316 9.16 13.56 -14.37
N PRO A 317 8.03 13.52 -13.63
CA PRO A 317 6.83 12.84 -14.09
C PRO A 317 6.01 13.71 -15.07
N MET A 318 5.36 13.08 -16.05
CA MET A 318 4.29 13.71 -16.84
C MET A 318 2.97 13.78 -16.04
N ARG A 319 2.22 14.90 -16.11
CA ARG A 319 0.92 15.03 -16.86
C ARG A 319 0.00 16.17 -16.37
N ARG A 320 -0.86 16.57 -17.33
CA ARG A 320 -2.28 17.02 -17.25
C ARG A 320 -2.58 18.43 -16.72
N THR A 321 -2.93 19.32 -17.67
CA THR A 321 -4.00 20.32 -17.50
C THR A 321 -4.52 20.80 -18.86
N GLU A 322 -5.83 21.06 -18.94
CA GLU A 322 -6.58 21.49 -20.15
C GLU A 322 -6.67 23.02 -20.31
N GLN A 323 -5.77 23.79 -19.71
CA GLN A 323 -5.77 25.25 -19.84
C GLN A 323 -4.62 25.72 -20.74
N PRO A 324 -4.90 26.44 -21.84
CA PRO A 324 -3.86 27.08 -22.62
C PRO A 324 -3.35 28.29 -21.84
N LEU A 325 -2.10 28.24 -21.38
CA LEU A 325 -1.42 29.42 -20.84
C LEU A 325 -1.01 30.34 -22.01
N LEU A 326 -1.13 31.64 -21.78
CA LEU A 326 -0.79 32.68 -22.76
C LEU A 326 0.70 32.69 -23.05
N SER A 327 1.06 32.50 -24.32
CA SER A 327 2.44 32.57 -24.81
C SER A 327 3.09 33.92 -24.46
N PRO A 328 4.37 33.96 -24.03
CA PRO A 328 5.09 35.21 -23.72
C PRO A 328 5.39 36.05 -24.96
N ILE A 329 5.21 35.50 -26.16
CA ILE A 329 5.38 36.23 -27.42
C ILE A 329 4.08 36.97 -27.75
N LEU A 330 3.53 37.71 -26.79
CA LEU A 330 2.41 38.59 -27.08
C LEU A 330 2.91 39.70 -28.03
N ARG A 331 2.44 39.65 -29.27
CA ARG A 331 2.47 40.79 -30.18
C ARG A 331 1.37 41.76 -29.75
N ASN A 332 1.64 43.06 -29.78
CA ASN A 332 0.59 44.05 -29.61
C ASN A 332 -0.38 44.02 -30.81
N GLU A 333 -1.55 44.68 -30.70
CA GLU A 333 -2.61 44.66 -31.73
C GLU A 333 -2.16 45.18 -33.12
N SER A 334 -0.99 45.81 -33.20
CA SER A 334 -0.34 46.26 -34.44
C SER A 334 0.74 45.30 -34.98
N GLY A 335 0.88 44.10 -34.41
CA GLY A 335 1.77 43.03 -34.91
C GLY A 335 3.25 43.17 -34.52
N THR A 336 3.59 44.14 -33.68
CA THR A 336 4.96 44.38 -33.19
C THR A 336 5.22 43.55 -31.93
N ARG A 337 6.39 42.90 -31.85
CA ARG A 337 6.77 42.11 -30.67
C ARG A 337 6.94 43.04 -29.47
N MET A 338 6.32 42.71 -28.33
CA MET A 338 6.52 43.48 -27.10
C MET A 338 7.98 43.35 -26.64
N GLN A 339 8.69 44.48 -26.51
CA GLN A 339 9.97 44.54 -25.83
C GLN A 339 9.69 44.45 -24.33
N PRO A 340 10.26 43.47 -23.61
CA PRO A 340 9.69 43.12 -22.32
C PRO A 340 9.97 44.14 -21.21
N PHE A 341 10.88 45.12 -21.37
CA PHE A 341 11.20 46.04 -20.26
C PHE A 341 11.65 47.44 -20.70
N GLY A 342 11.21 48.47 -19.98
CA GLY A 342 11.74 49.84 -20.07
C GLY A 342 12.88 50.16 -19.08
N ALA A 343 13.37 49.19 -18.32
CA ALA A 343 14.27 49.40 -17.18
C ALA A 343 15.48 48.42 -17.12
N LEU A 344 15.90 47.85 -18.25
CA LEU A 344 17.14 47.06 -18.33
C LEU A 344 18.35 47.98 -18.55
N ASP A 345 19.50 47.62 -17.96
CA ASP A 345 20.76 48.32 -18.22
C ASP A 345 21.28 48.01 -19.64
N THR A 346 22.14 48.90 -20.15
CA THR A 346 22.76 48.83 -21.49
C THR A 346 23.44 47.49 -21.77
N ASP A 347 24.11 46.89 -20.79
CA ASP A 347 24.73 45.57 -20.90
C ASP A 347 23.70 44.44 -21.01
N GLN A 348 22.62 44.51 -20.23
CA GLN A 348 21.54 43.52 -20.26
C GLN A 348 20.77 43.57 -21.58
N ILE A 349 20.57 44.76 -22.13
CA ILE A 349 19.97 44.97 -23.46
C ILE A 349 20.86 44.36 -24.55
N ALA A 350 22.18 44.51 -24.43
CA ALA A 350 23.12 43.93 -25.39
C ALA A 350 23.08 42.38 -25.36
N VAL A 351 22.99 41.78 -24.17
CA VAL A 351 22.81 40.32 -24.01
C VAL A 351 21.47 39.86 -24.58
N TRP A 352 20.38 40.57 -24.29
CA TRP A 352 19.05 40.25 -24.82
C TRP A 352 19.00 40.29 -26.35
N ARG A 353 19.62 41.30 -26.99
CA ARG A 353 19.68 41.38 -28.46
C ARG A 353 20.40 40.18 -29.09
N ARG A 354 21.50 39.73 -28.48
CA ARG A 354 22.24 38.54 -28.97
C ARG A 354 21.42 37.26 -28.83
N ILE A 355 20.64 37.14 -27.76
CA ILE A 355 19.70 36.03 -27.57
C ILE A 355 18.58 36.08 -28.62
N GLU A 356 18.04 37.28 -28.91
CA GLU A 356 16.99 37.47 -29.92
C GLU A 356 17.45 37.11 -31.35
N GLU A 357 18.73 37.29 -31.64
CA GLU A 357 19.34 36.88 -32.92
C GLU A 357 19.45 35.36 -33.08
N GLN A 358 19.31 34.56 -32.00
CA GLN A 358 19.31 33.09 -32.04
C GLN A 358 17.93 32.51 -32.45
N ILE A 359 17.34 33.06 -33.50
CA ILE A 359 16.09 32.57 -34.10
C ILE A 359 16.36 32.20 -35.57
N THR A 360 15.88 31.04 -35.99
CA THR A 360 15.99 30.61 -37.39
C THR A 360 14.90 31.30 -38.20
N GLN A 361 15.26 32.13 -39.19
CA GLN A 361 14.30 32.74 -40.11
C GLN A 361 13.91 31.73 -41.19
N PRO A 362 12.62 31.34 -41.31
CA PRO A 362 12.19 30.43 -42.37
C PRO A 362 12.13 31.15 -43.73
N GLU A 363 12.42 30.43 -44.82
CA GLU A 363 12.33 30.96 -46.19
C GLU A 363 10.88 31.23 -46.65
N ASP A 364 9.89 30.62 -45.99
CA ASP A 364 8.47 30.66 -46.36
C ASP A 364 7.64 31.40 -45.27
N PRO A 365 6.91 32.48 -45.60
CA PRO A 365 6.29 33.39 -44.62
C PRO A 365 5.15 32.79 -43.78
N ASN A 366 4.65 31.59 -44.13
CA ASN A 366 3.62 30.87 -43.37
C ASN A 366 4.18 29.84 -42.37
N THR A 367 5.51 29.67 -42.29
CA THR A 367 6.13 28.72 -41.36
C THR A 367 6.53 29.44 -40.07
N PRO A 368 6.14 28.96 -38.87
CA PRO A 368 6.51 29.61 -37.61
C PRO A 368 8.02 29.52 -37.37
N SER A 369 8.64 30.64 -36.97
CA SER A 369 10.08 30.69 -36.65
C SER A 369 10.41 29.78 -35.46
N THR A 370 11.54 29.07 -35.53
CA THR A 370 11.99 28.16 -34.47
C THR A 370 13.20 28.74 -33.73
N ALA A 371 13.17 28.68 -32.39
CA ALA A 371 14.25 29.12 -31.53
C ALA A 371 15.47 28.18 -31.68
N LYS A 372 16.65 28.75 -31.94
CA LYS A 372 17.90 28.00 -32.02
C LYS A 372 18.49 27.88 -30.60
N PRO A 373 18.91 26.68 -30.16
CA PRO A 373 19.58 26.54 -28.88
C PRO A 373 20.97 27.18 -28.90
N PHE A 374 21.36 27.78 -27.78
CA PHE A 374 22.64 28.47 -27.61
C PHE A 374 23.27 28.15 -26.24
N GLN A 375 24.58 28.30 -26.12
CA GLN A 375 25.29 28.22 -24.83
C GLN A 375 25.60 29.62 -24.29
N PRO A 376 25.72 29.79 -22.96
CA PRO A 376 26.12 31.07 -22.36
C PRO A 376 27.45 31.61 -22.91
N LYS A 377 28.38 30.72 -23.30
CA LYS A 377 29.66 31.07 -23.93
C LYS A 377 29.50 31.74 -25.31
N GLU A 378 28.45 31.41 -26.04
CA GLU A 378 28.18 31.94 -27.39
C GLU A 378 27.61 33.37 -27.34
N LEU A 379 27.22 33.85 -26.15
CA LEU A 379 26.70 35.19 -25.92
C LEU A 379 27.77 36.21 -25.49
N GLY A 380 29.02 35.77 -25.29
CA GLY A 380 30.17 36.60 -24.91
C GLY A 380 30.54 37.65 -25.97
N GLY A 381 31.03 38.81 -25.53
CA GLY A 381 31.49 39.87 -26.45
C GLY A 381 32.79 39.51 -27.15
N ILE A 382 33.13 40.25 -28.21
CA ILE A 382 34.41 40.11 -28.94
C ILE A 382 35.57 40.46 -27.98
N GLY A 383 36.14 39.43 -27.33
CA GLY A 383 37.27 39.52 -26.40
C GLY A 383 37.32 38.31 -25.45
N ASP A 384 38.44 37.59 -25.46
CA ASP A 384 38.80 36.34 -24.75
C ASP A 384 37.68 35.31 -24.54
N ALA A 385 37.68 34.30 -25.42
CA ALA A 385 36.63 33.31 -25.64
C ALA A 385 36.37 32.28 -24.51
N ASP A 386 36.93 32.43 -23.32
CA ASP A 386 36.85 31.40 -22.29
C ASP A 386 36.24 31.81 -20.93
N GLU A 387 35.97 33.10 -20.69
CA GLU A 387 35.26 33.53 -19.46
C GLU A 387 33.96 34.27 -19.78
N VAL A 388 32.83 33.63 -19.44
CA VAL A 388 31.51 34.27 -19.49
C VAL A 388 31.45 35.33 -18.41
N SER A 389 31.21 36.60 -18.78
CA SER A 389 31.14 37.69 -17.80
C SER A 389 30.07 37.40 -16.73
N SER A 390 30.34 37.72 -15.47
CA SER A 390 29.39 37.51 -14.37
C SER A 390 28.06 38.23 -14.62
N SER A 391 28.09 39.36 -15.32
CA SER A 391 26.91 40.11 -15.77
C SER A 391 26.07 39.32 -16.77
N THR A 392 26.69 38.59 -17.70
CA THR A 392 26.00 37.73 -18.67
C THR A 392 25.28 36.57 -17.99
N ASN A 393 25.92 35.89 -17.03
CA ASN A 393 25.28 34.79 -16.30
C ASN A 393 24.13 35.28 -15.40
N ALA A 394 24.29 36.42 -14.73
CA ALA A 394 23.21 37.01 -13.93
C ALA A 394 22.01 37.44 -14.79
N THR A 395 22.27 37.91 -16.01
CA THR A 395 21.22 38.27 -16.97
C THR A 395 20.50 37.03 -17.50
N ILE A 396 21.21 35.93 -17.77
CA ILE A 396 20.61 34.66 -18.18
C ILE A 396 19.73 34.09 -17.06
N ASP A 397 20.22 34.04 -15.81
CA ASP A 397 19.44 33.58 -14.64
C ASP A 397 18.18 34.43 -14.44
N LEU A 398 18.28 35.75 -14.62
CA LEU A 398 17.12 36.64 -14.58
C LEU A 398 16.12 36.29 -15.69
N LEU A 399 16.56 36.17 -16.94
CA LEU A 399 15.68 35.86 -18.07
C LEU A 399 15.06 34.46 -17.99
N GLU A 400 15.77 33.49 -17.42
CA GLU A 400 15.27 32.13 -17.12
C GLU A 400 14.20 32.16 -16.04
N LYS A 401 14.42 32.87 -14.92
CA LYS A 401 13.39 33.02 -13.85
C LYS A 401 12.18 33.81 -14.31
N MET A 402 12.42 34.73 -15.24
CA MET A 402 11.36 35.43 -15.94
C MET A 402 10.76 34.59 -17.05
N GLY A 403 11.22 33.35 -17.29
CA GLY A 403 10.85 32.31 -18.27
C GLY A 403 10.94 32.68 -19.75
N LEU A 404 11.56 33.81 -20.09
CA LEU A 404 11.78 34.24 -21.48
C LEU A 404 12.71 33.29 -22.25
N ILE A 405 13.53 32.52 -21.53
CA ILE A 405 14.38 31.46 -22.03
C ILE A 405 14.20 30.20 -21.16
N VAL A 406 14.39 29.03 -21.76
CA VAL A 406 14.26 27.73 -21.09
C VAL A 406 15.56 26.93 -21.25
N PRO A 407 16.07 26.26 -20.19
CA PRO A 407 17.19 25.34 -20.32
C PRO A 407 16.76 24.07 -21.08
N VAL A 408 17.62 23.60 -21.98
CA VAL A 408 17.41 22.39 -22.79
C VAL A 408 18.70 21.59 -22.84
N THR A 409 18.61 20.29 -22.66
CA THR A 409 19.77 19.40 -22.72
C THR A 409 19.72 18.61 -24.02
N TYR A 410 20.79 18.68 -24.81
CA TYR A 410 20.94 17.86 -26.02
C TYR A 410 22.03 16.81 -25.79
N ALA A 411 21.73 15.57 -26.17
CA ALA A 411 22.75 14.55 -26.34
C ALA A 411 23.38 14.76 -27.72
N ILE A 412 24.62 15.25 -27.75
CA ILE A 412 25.36 15.41 -29.00
C ILE A 412 25.89 14.01 -29.39
N PRO A 413 25.63 13.52 -30.62
CA PRO A 413 25.94 12.14 -30.99
C PRO A 413 27.39 11.70 -30.77
N ASP A 414 28.34 12.64 -30.80
CA ASP A 414 29.77 12.35 -30.72
C ASP A 414 30.38 12.48 -29.31
N ASN A 415 29.62 12.93 -28.30
CA ASN A 415 30.11 12.97 -26.93
C ASN A 415 28.96 12.65 -25.97
N ASN A 416 29.03 11.47 -25.34
CA ASN A 416 27.96 10.87 -24.52
C ASN A 416 27.66 11.61 -23.21
N ASN A 417 28.15 12.85 -23.06
CA ASN A 417 27.90 13.72 -21.92
C ASN A 417 26.79 14.72 -22.27
N PRO A 418 25.66 14.72 -21.54
CA PRO A 418 24.60 15.69 -21.74
C PRO A 418 25.15 17.11 -21.50
N THR A 419 25.05 17.96 -22.52
CA THR A 419 25.52 19.35 -22.43
C THR A 419 24.30 20.28 -22.35
N ALA A 420 24.32 21.21 -21.39
CA ALA A 420 23.22 22.15 -21.16
C ALA A 420 23.27 23.32 -22.16
N PHE A 421 22.14 23.60 -22.79
CA PHE A 421 21.89 24.74 -23.67
C PHE A 421 20.70 25.55 -23.13
N TYR A 422 20.51 26.74 -23.65
CA TYR A 422 19.30 27.55 -23.47
C TYR A 422 18.64 27.80 -24.81
N ARG A 423 17.32 28.00 -24.84
CA ARG A 423 16.63 28.50 -26.03
C ARG A 423 15.54 29.49 -25.64
N LEU A 424 15.18 30.34 -26.59
CA LEU A 424 14.01 31.20 -26.44
C LEU A 424 12.74 30.39 -26.31
N THR A 425 11.87 30.89 -25.44
CA THR A 425 10.53 30.35 -25.21
C THR A 425 9.64 30.69 -26.40
N THR A 426 8.98 29.68 -26.93
CA THR A 426 8.14 29.71 -28.13
C THR A 426 6.67 29.51 -27.76
N GLU A 427 5.77 29.70 -28.72
CA GLU A 427 4.32 29.44 -28.52
C GLU A 427 4.01 27.97 -28.16
N LYS A 428 4.97 27.06 -28.36
CA LYS A 428 4.85 25.65 -27.97
C LYS A 428 5.27 25.40 -26.52
N ASP A 429 5.94 26.38 -25.90
CA ASP A 429 6.43 26.28 -24.53
C ASP A 429 5.37 26.79 -23.58
N LEU A 430 4.89 25.89 -22.75
CA LEU A 430 3.90 26.14 -21.73
C LEU A 430 4.62 26.59 -20.46
N TRP A 431 4.14 27.65 -19.85
CA TRP A 431 4.70 28.22 -18.63
C TRP A 431 4.20 27.56 -17.37
#